data_AF-A0A9P3GK87-F1
#
_entry.id   AF-A0A9P3GK87-F1
#
_cell.length_a   1.000
_cell.length_b   1.000
_cell.length_c   1.000
_cell.angle_alpha   90.00
_cell.angle_beta   90.00
_cell.angle_gamma   90.00
#
_symmetry.space_group_name_H-M   'P 1'
#
loop_
_entity.id
_entity.type
_entity.pdbx_description
1 polymer ?
#
loop_
_entity_poly.entity_id
_entity_poly.type
_entity_poly.pdbx_seq_one_letter_code
_entity_poly.pdbx_strand_id
1 'polypeptide(L)'
;MLVNMLHPDLNVVVDRAFCNASRAHPLSVNGTPAQRADTCSAWPLDCLVGLSRSGEDGKAIVDAIIRDRWVARLRQLTSRVDEFRNAMRETGTILSGSVALALLDVAAGFQPGDWDFYAPDEGFDGFCRFLKNDLHAIAKYTGFVDVYIDDLQEQTDLAAQARNGITERRRFVLNGVRLDVLRSRSSSPSYPLAFFHSTVVMNFFHADGFAVAYPWSLFHRSNTASTRITHTSARVAVEKYRGRGYTTFDTFHALWAADGRELTGCLPYGTCARAPRHFGDRAP
;
A
#
# COMPACT_ATOMS: atom_id res chain seq x y z
N MET A 1 -8.49 9.84 7.95
CA MET A 1 -9.46 8.81 7.44
C MET A 1 -8.96 7.41 7.81
N LEU A 2 -8.76 7.15 9.11
CA LEU A 2 -7.83 6.08 9.52
C LEU A 2 -8.49 4.90 10.24
N VAL A 3 -9.66 5.10 10.86
CA VAL A 3 -10.30 4.03 11.63
C VAL A 3 -11.79 4.25 11.62
N ASN A 4 -12.53 3.49 10.82
CA ASN A 4 -13.93 3.25 11.15
C ASN A 4 -14.15 1.82 11.67
N MET A 5 -13.36 0.82 11.27
CA MET A 5 -13.50 -0.55 11.80
C MET A 5 -12.18 -1.32 11.78
N LEU A 6 -11.56 -1.49 12.96
CA LEU A 6 -10.57 -2.53 13.19
C LEU A 6 -11.28 -3.76 13.77
N HIS A 7 -10.77 -4.94 13.44
CA HIS A 7 -11.22 -6.17 14.08
C HIS A 7 -10.94 -6.13 15.60
N PRO A 8 -11.81 -6.70 16.45
CA PRO A 8 -11.58 -6.76 17.89
C PRO A 8 -10.19 -7.26 18.30
N ASP A 9 -9.67 -8.31 17.67
CA ASP A 9 -8.32 -8.82 17.95
C ASP A 9 -7.22 -7.79 17.64
N LEU A 10 -7.43 -6.94 16.64
CA LEU A 10 -6.50 -5.85 16.34
C LEU A 10 -6.56 -4.76 17.38
N ASN A 11 -7.71 -4.55 18.03
CA ASN A 11 -7.84 -3.53 19.08
C ASN A 11 -6.88 -3.80 20.22
N VAL A 12 -6.82 -5.05 20.72
CA VAL A 12 -5.92 -5.41 21.84
C VAL A 12 -4.45 -5.19 21.48
N VAL A 13 -4.05 -5.58 20.26
CA VAL A 13 -2.67 -5.39 19.78
C VAL A 13 -2.33 -3.91 19.69
N VAL A 14 -3.21 -3.14 19.04
CA VAL A 14 -3.05 -1.70 18.82
C VAL A 14 -3.03 -0.93 20.13
N ASP A 15 -3.93 -1.25 21.06
CA ASP A 15 -4.03 -0.57 22.36
C ASP A 15 -2.78 -0.85 23.20
N ARG A 16 -2.29 -2.10 23.20
CA ARG A 16 -1.04 -2.47 23.87
C ARG A 16 0.16 -1.74 23.26
N ALA A 17 0.27 -1.72 21.94
CA ALA A 17 1.36 -1.03 21.24
C ALA A 17 1.36 0.47 21.55
N PHE A 18 0.19 1.11 21.46
CA PHE A 18 0.02 2.52 21.80
C PHE A 18 0.34 2.83 23.27
N CYS A 19 -0.14 2.02 24.23
CA CYS A 19 0.19 2.19 25.64
C CYS A 19 1.70 2.06 25.92
N ASN A 20 2.38 1.13 25.25
CA ASN A 20 3.83 0.97 25.40
C ASN A 20 4.59 2.16 24.79
N ALA A 21 4.22 2.58 23.58
CA ALA A 21 4.87 3.70 22.88
C ALA A 21 4.68 5.03 23.62
N SER A 22 3.46 5.32 24.08
CA SER A 22 3.15 6.53 24.86
C SER A 22 3.87 6.61 26.20
N ARG A 23 4.18 5.47 26.84
CA ARG A 23 5.01 5.42 28.04
C ARG A 23 6.48 5.69 27.74
N ALA A 24 6.99 5.11 26.66
CA ALA A 24 8.39 5.27 26.24
C ALA A 24 8.67 6.67 25.67
N HIS A 25 7.69 7.25 24.97
CA HIS A 25 7.76 8.54 24.30
C HIS A 25 6.50 9.34 24.64
N PRO A 26 6.49 10.07 25.77
CA PRO A 26 5.34 10.86 26.18
C PRO A 26 4.97 11.87 25.10
N LEU A 27 3.70 11.86 24.70
CA LEU A 27 3.16 12.81 23.75
C LEU A 27 3.12 14.19 24.41
N SER A 28 3.66 15.22 23.76
CA SER A 28 3.51 16.59 24.27
C SER A 28 2.01 16.91 24.40
N VAL A 29 1.58 17.42 25.54
CA VAL A 29 0.19 17.89 25.74
C VAL A 29 -0.03 19.29 25.18
N ASN A 30 1.06 20.03 24.94
CA ASN A 30 1.02 21.41 24.44
C ASN A 30 1.35 21.45 22.95
N GLY A 31 0.75 22.42 22.26
CA GLY A 31 1.02 22.71 20.84
C GLY A 31 -0.06 22.21 19.89
N THR A 32 0.05 22.64 18.64
CA THR A 32 -0.86 22.20 17.57
C THR A 32 -0.65 20.72 17.26
N PRO A 33 -1.63 20.04 16.62
CA PRO A 33 -1.44 18.65 16.17
C PRO A 33 -0.19 18.45 15.32
N ALA A 34 0.17 19.44 14.48
CA ALA A 34 1.38 19.40 13.67
C ALA A 34 2.66 19.44 14.52
N GLN A 35 2.73 20.28 15.56
CA GLN A 35 3.88 20.32 16.46
C GLN A 35 4.04 19.01 17.25
N ARG A 36 2.92 18.36 17.60
CA ARG A 36 2.94 17.08 18.32
C ARG A 36 3.26 15.90 17.40
N ALA A 37 2.92 15.98 16.11
CA ALA A 37 3.28 14.99 15.10
C ALA A 37 4.78 14.71 15.06
N ASP A 38 5.63 15.73 15.25
CA ASP A 38 7.09 15.56 15.25
C ASP A 38 7.57 14.55 16.30
N THR A 39 6.96 14.57 17.50
CA THR A 39 7.32 13.67 18.61
C THR A 39 6.97 12.20 18.34
N CYS A 40 6.02 11.95 17.44
CA CYS A 40 5.54 10.63 17.06
C CYS A 40 5.89 10.26 15.61
N SER A 41 6.70 11.09 14.93
CA SER A 41 6.99 10.95 13.51
C SER A 41 7.67 9.62 13.14
N ALA A 42 8.38 9.02 14.09
CA ALA A 42 9.04 7.71 13.96
C ALA A 42 8.21 6.54 14.51
N TRP A 43 7.00 6.77 15.02
CA TRP A 43 6.19 5.71 15.61
C TRP A 43 5.82 4.65 14.56
N PRO A 44 5.83 3.36 14.94
CA PRO A 44 5.32 2.28 14.10
C PRO A 44 3.81 2.44 13.84
N LEU A 45 3.33 1.81 12.76
CA LEU A 45 1.96 2.01 12.29
C LEU A 45 0.90 1.56 13.31
N ASP A 46 1.11 0.47 14.05
CA ASP A 46 0.19 0.01 15.10
C ASP A 46 0.00 1.05 16.21
N CYS A 47 1.08 1.72 16.62
CA CYS A 47 1.07 2.80 17.59
C CYS A 47 0.30 4.02 17.06
N LEU A 48 0.50 4.36 15.78
CA LEU A 48 -0.24 5.45 15.12
C LEU A 48 -1.73 5.12 15.01
N VAL A 49 -2.09 3.88 14.69
CA VAL A 49 -3.48 3.44 14.67
C VAL A 49 -4.11 3.56 16.06
N GLY A 50 -3.39 3.20 17.12
CA GLY A 50 -3.89 3.35 18.49
C GLY A 50 -4.04 4.80 18.91
N LEU A 51 -3.08 5.66 18.54
CA LEU A 51 -3.19 7.10 18.73
C LEU A 51 -4.41 7.69 18.00
N SER A 52 -4.69 7.26 16.77
CA SER A 52 -5.85 7.76 16.02
C SER A 52 -7.20 7.38 16.66
N ARG A 53 -7.22 6.33 17.51
CA ARG A 53 -8.41 5.84 18.22
C ARG A 53 -8.63 6.51 19.57
N SER A 54 -7.64 7.23 20.10
CA SER A 54 -7.77 7.89 21.40
C SER A 54 -8.70 9.11 21.37
N GLY A 55 -9.00 9.64 20.18
CA GLY A 55 -9.95 10.73 19.97
C GLY A 55 -9.66 11.51 18.68
N GLU A 56 -10.49 12.53 18.39
CA GLU A 56 -10.31 13.39 17.21
C GLU A 56 -8.95 14.10 17.18
N ASP A 57 -8.42 14.44 18.35
CA ASP A 57 -7.11 15.07 18.47
C ASP A 57 -5.97 14.10 18.06
N GLY A 58 -5.99 12.87 18.56
CA GLY A 58 -5.03 11.83 18.16
C GLY A 58 -5.12 11.52 16.67
N LYS A 59 -6.33 11.47 16.12
CA LYS A 59 -6.57 11.32 14.68
C LYS A 59 -5.97 12.48 13.87
N ALA A 60 -6.14 13.73 14.31
CA ALA A 60 -5.55 14.90 13.66
C ALA A 60 -4.02 14.85 13.67
N ILE A 61 -3.40 14.37 14.75
CA ILE A 61 -1.94 14.18 14.85
C ILE A 61 -1.48 13.12 13.85
N VAL A 62 -2.16 11.98 13.78
CA VAL A 62 -1.76 10.90 12.86
C VAL A 62 -1.98 11.29 11.40
N ASP A 63 -3.08 11.96 11.07
CA ASP A 63 -3.32 12.48 9.72
C ASP A 63 -2.20 13.47 9.32
N ALA A 64 -1.70 14.30 10.26
CA ALA A 64 -0.53 15.16 10.02
C ALA A 64 0.76 14.35 9.78
N ILE A 65 1.08 13.37 10.63
CA ILE A 65 2.28 12.51 10.48
C ILE A 65 2.30 11.84 9.11
N ILE A 66 1.18 11.21 8.72
CA ILE A 66 1.10 10.47 7.47
C ILE A 66 1.19 11.41 6.27
N ARG A 67 0.51 12.56 6.32
CA ARG A 67 0.62 13.58 5.29
C ARG A 67 2.05 14.08 5.13
N ASP A 68 2.75 14.34 6.23
CA ASP A 68 4.11 14.87 6.20
C ASP A 68 5.10 13.83 5.65
N ARG A 69 4.95 12.55 6.03
CA ARG A 69 5.69 11.43 5.41
C ARG A 69 5.44 11.35 3.91
N TRP A 70 4.17 11.46 3.50
CA TRP A 70 3.78 11.37 2.09
C TRP A 70 4.35 12.53 1.26
N VAL A 71 4.19 13.76 1.74
CA VAL A 71 4.72 14.97 1.13
C VAL A 71 6.25 14.93 1.07
N ALA A 72 6.93 14.56 2.16
CA ALA A 72 8.39 14.45 2.17
C ALA A 72 8.89 13.43 1.15
N ARG A 73 8.16 12.32 0.96
CA ARG A 73 8.49 11.31 -0.05
C ARG A 73 8.26 11.82 -1.47
N LEU A 74 7.15 12.52 -1.74
CA LEU A 74 6.89 13.14 -3.05
C LEU A 74 7.90 14.25 -3.40
N ARG A 75 8.43 14.98 -2.41
CA ARG A 75 9.51 15.97 -2.63
C ARG A 75 10.77 15.37 -3.23
N GLN A 76 10.99 14.06 -3.08
CA GLN A 76 12.09 13.35 -3.74
C GLN A 76 11.88 13.20 -5.25
N LEU A 77 10.63 13.27 -5.72
CA LEU A 77 10.28 13.23 -7.14
C LEU A 77 10.19 14.63 -7.76
N THR A 78 9.53 15.57 -7.07
CA THR A 78 9.22 16.89 -7.63
C THR A 78 9.04 17.92 -6.53
N SER A 79 9.38 19.19 -6.81
CA SER A 79 9.02 20.33 -5.95
C SER A 79 7.54 20.69 -6.06
N ARG A 80 6.84 20.28 -7.12
CA ARG A 80 5.42 20.56 -7.40
C ARG A 80 4.49 19.53 -6.74
N VAL A 81 4.66 19.33 -5.42
CA VAL A 81 3.97 18.26 -4.67
C VAL A 81 2.45 18.42 -4.68
N ASP A 82 1.94 19.64 -4.50
CA ASP A 82 0.50 19.87 -4.44
C ASP A 82 -0.17 19.60 -5.80
N GLU A 83 0.50 19.98 -6.89
CA GLU A 83 0.04 19.68 -8.25
C GLU A 83 0.05 18.17 -8.53
N PHE A 84 1.08 17.45 -8.06
CA PHE A 84 1.12 15.99 -8.15
C PHE A 84 -0.05 15.34 -7.43
N ARG A 85 -0.34 15.78 -6.20
CA ARG A 85 -1.47 15.28 -5.42
C ARG A 85 -2.81 15.65 -6.06
N ASN A 86 -2.94 16.84 -6.63
CA ASN A 86 -4.12 17.25 -7.38
C ASN A 86 -4.33 16.35 -8.61
N ALA A 87 -3.28 16.07 -9.39
CA ALA A 87 -3.36 15.14 -10.51
C ALA A 87 -3.78 13.74 -10.07
N MET A 88 -3.26 13.24 -8.94
CA MET A 88 -3.73 11.97 -8.37
C MET A 88 -5.22 12.02 -8.03
N ARG A 89 -5.71 13.11 -7.42
CA ARG A 89 -7.12 13.27 -7.06
C ARG A 89 -8.04 13.33 -8.27
N GLU A 90 -7.68 14.12 -9.27
CA GLU A 90 -8.46 14.31 -10.49
C GLU A 90 -8.55 13.02 -11.34
N THR A 91 -7.49 12.22 -11.31
CA THR A 91 -7.41 10.97 -12.09
C THR A 91 -7.78 9.73 -11.30
N GLY A 92 -8.02 9.86 -9.99
CA GLY A 92 -8.20 8.71 -9.09
C GLY A 92 -6.96 7.82 -8.97
N THR A 93 -5.76 8.31 -9.31
CA THR A 93 -4.53 7.51 -9.25
C THR A 93 -4.08 7.27 -7.81
N ILE A 94 -3.63 6.05 -7.52
CA ILE A 94 -3.05 5.66 -6.23
C ILE A 94 -1.59 5.24 -6.38
N LEU A 95 -0.80 5.39 -5.33
CA LEU A 95 0.54 4.78 -5.21
C LEU A 95 0.43 3.46 -4.44
N SER A 96 1.09 2.40 -4.90
CA SER A 96 1.20 1.13 -4.18
C SER A 96 2.65 0.60 -4.21
N GLY A 97 2.83 -0.69 -3.91
CA GLY A 97 4.11 -1.37 -4.03
C GLY A 97 5.12 -0.96 -2.98
N SER A 98 6.40 -0.92 -3.36
CA SER A 98 7.49 -0.83 -2.38
C SER A 98 7.60 0.53 -1.69
N VAL A 99 7.26 1.62 -2.38
CA VAL A 99 7.25 2.97 -1.78
C VAL A 99 6.10 3.11 -0.77
N ALA A 100 4.89 2.64 -1.12
CA ALA A 100 3.77 2.65 -0.20
C ALA A 100 4.07 1.84 1.07
N LEU A 101 4.68 0.66 0.92
CA LEU A 101 5.12 -0.14 2.07
C LEU A 101 6.15 0.59 2.93
N ALA A 102 7.16 1.23 2.33
CA ALA A 102 8.20 1.96 3.06
C ALA A 102 7.67 3.19 3.83
N LEU A 103 6.57 3.79 3.37
CA LEU A 103 5.88 4.88 4.09
C LEU A 103 5.15 4.39 5.35
N LEU A 104 4.69 3.14 5.33
CA LEU A 104 3.91 2.52 6.40
C LEU A 104 4.80 1.80 7.43
N ASP A 105 5.79 1.05 6.97
CA ASP A 105 6.75 0.32 7.81
C ASP A 105 8.11 1.05 7.82
N VAL A 106 8.12 2.23 8.44
CA VAL A 106 9.33 3.06 8.56
C VAL A 106 10.45 2.31 9.26
N ALA A 107 10.11 1.45 10.23
CA ALA A 107 11.06 0.67 10.98
C ALA A 107 11.75 -0.44 10.15
N ALA A 108 11.25 -0.78 8.95
CA ALA A 108 11.90 -1.80 8.11
C ALA A 108 13.17 -1.27 7.46
N GLY A 109 13.34 0.05 7.38
CA GLY A 109 14.58 0.71 6.98
C GLY A 109 15.04 0.43 5.54
N PHE A 110 14.25 -0.29 4.72
CA PHE A 110 14.62 -0.56 3.34
C PHE A 110 14.37 0.64 2.44
N GLN A 111 15.21 0.80 1.41
CA GLN A 111 15.00 1.82 0.39
C GLN A 111 14.17 1.24 -0.76
N PRO A 112 13.02 1.84 -1.11
CA PRO A 112 12.23 1.42 -2.26
C PRO A 112 12.95 1.79 -3.56
N GLY A 113 12.83 0.95 -4.59
CA GLY A 113 13.57 1.12 -5.86
C GLY A 113 12.72 1.71 -7.00
N ASP A 114 11.40 1.57 -6.91
CA ASP A 114 10.45 1.94 -7.94
C ASP A 114 9.15 2.49 -7.37
N TRP A 115 8.60 3.48 -8.08
CA TRP A 115 7.30 4.06 -7.80
C TRP A 115 6.26 3.41 -8.70
N ASP A 116 5.31 2.69 -8.10
CA ASP A 116 4.25 2.00 -8.82
C ASP A 116 2.91 2.72 -8.61
N PHE A 117 2.49 3.49 -9.61
CA PHE A 117 1.20 4.17 -9.63
C PHE A 117 0.17 3.33 -10.36
N TYR A 118 -1.05 3.28 -9.82
CA TYR A 118 -2.18 2.58 -10.40
C TYR A 118 -3.28 3.59 -10.68
N ALA A 119 -3.70 3.69 -11.93
CA ALA A 119 -4.78 4.58 -12.34
C ALA A 119 -6.00 3.75 -12.77
N PRO A 120 -7.23 4.24 -12.52
CA PRO A 120 -8.40 3.68 -13.17
C PRO A 120 -8.29 3.87 -14.69
N ASP A 121 -9.03 3.06 -15.46
CA ASP A 121 -8.94 3.12 -16.93
C ASP A 121 -9.19 4.54 -17.48
N GLU A 122 -10.22 5.21 -16.96
CA GLU A 122 -10.60 6.57 -17.33
C GLU A 122 -9.58 7.65 -16.90
N GLY A 123 -8.78 7.39 -15.87
CA GLY A 123 -7.82 8.35 -15.29
C GLY A 123 -6.40 8.19 -15.81
N PHE A 124 -6.09 7.03 -16.40
CA PHE A 124 -4.72 6.64 -16.76
C PHE A 124 -4.03 7.61 -17.73
N ASP A 125 -4.70 7.95 -18.83
CA ASP A 125 -4.12 8.85 -19.83
C ASP A 125 -3.98 10.28 -19.30
N GLY A 126 -4.89 10.71 -18.43
CA GLY A 126 -4.80 11.99 -17.72
C GLY A 126 -3.55 12.08 -16.85
N PHE A 127 -3.31 11.07 -16.02
CA PHE A 127 -2.14 11.04 -15.13
C PHE A 127 -0.82 10.94 -15.92
N CYS A 128 -0.78 10.12 -16.96
CA CYS A 128 0.37 10.03 -17.86
C CYS A 128 0.67 11.35 -18.56
N ARG A 129 -0.37 12.08 -18.99
CA ARG A 129 -0.22 13.40 -19.61
C ARG A 129 0.35 14.42 -18.62
N PHE A 130 -0.14 14.45 -17.39
CA PHE A 130 0.39 15.29 -16.32
C PHE A 130 1.90 15.04 -16.11
N LEU A 131 2.29 13.76 -15.94
CA LEU A 131 3.70 13.41 -15.77
C LEU A 131 4.56 13.88 -16.95
N LYS A 132 4.10 13.67 -18.18
CA LYS A 132 4.86 13.99 -19.39
C LYS A 132 4.92 15.50 -19.66
N ASN A 133 3.79 16.18 -19.61
CA ASN A 133 3.67 17.55 -20.10
C ASN A 133 3.95 18.57 -19.00
N ASP A 134 3.48 18.31 -17.79
CA ASP A 134 3.54 19.28 -16.70
C ASP A 134 4.80 19.05 -15.85
N LEU A 135 5.17 17.79 -15.60
CA LEU A 135 6.40 17.46 -14.87
C LEU A 135 7.60 17.14 -15.77
N HIS A 136 7.43 17.18 -17.09
CA HIS A 136 8.49 16.90 -18.07
C HIS A 136 9.16 15.53 -17.88
N ALA A 137 8.44 14.55 -17.35
CA ALA A 137 8.96 13.20 -17.17
C ALA A 137 9.22 12.54 -18.53
N ILE A 138 10.38 11.88 -18.66
CA ILE A 138 10.80 11.23 -19.90
C ILE A 138 10.12 9.86 -19.98
N ALA A 139 9.23 9.69 -20.95
CA ALA A 139 8.68 8.36 -21.28
C ALA A 139 9.81 7.47 -21.85
N LYS A 140 10.07 6.33 -21.21
CA LYS A 140 11.11 5.37 -21.62
C LYS A 140 10.54 4.14 -22.31
N TYR A 141 9.33 3.73 -21.93
CA TYR A 141 8.68 2.53 -22.47
C TYR A 141 7.16 2.65 -22.34
N THR A 142 6.44 2.41 -23.42
CA THR A 142 4.99 2.21 -23.44
C THR A 142 4.73 0.78 -23.89
N GLY A 143 4.39 -0.09 -22.95
CA GLY A 143 3.99 -1.46 -23.25
C GLY A 143 2.47 -1.56 -23.16
N PHE A 144 1.83 -1.91 -24.27
CA PHE A 144 0.45 -2.37 -24.24
C PHE A 144 0.43 -3.81 -23.74
N VAL A 145 -0.49 -4.12 -22.84
CA VAL A 145 -0.80 -5.51 -22.49
C VAL A 145 -1.95 -5.97 -23.37
N ASP A 146 -1.73 -6.03 -24.69
CA ASP A 146 -2.69 -6.62 -25.61
C ASP A 146 -2.73 -8.12 -25.34
N VAL A 147 -3.82 -8.59 -24.72
CA VAL A 147 -4.10 -10.01 -24.63
C VAL A 147 -5.27 -10.30 -25.53
N TYR A 148 -4.96 -10.59 -26.80
CA TYR A 148 -5.75 -11.58 -27.52
C TYR A 148 -5.50 -12.92 -26.83
N ILE A 149 -6.47 -13.40 -26.06
CA ILE A 149 -6.48 -14.78 -25.57
C ILE A 149 -6.94 -15.63 -26.75
N ASP A 150 -6.05 -15.86 -27.71
CA ASP A 150 -6.17 -16.99 -28.62
C ASP A 150 -4.83 -17.73 -28.62
N ASP A 151 -4.90 -18.94 -28.07
CA ASP A 151 -3.93 -20.04 -28.06
C ASP A 151 -2.47 -19.82 -27.61
N LEU A 152 -2.17 -20.50 -26.50
CA LEU A 152 -0.97 -21.29 -26.19
C LEU A 152 0.46 -20.69 -26.32
N GLN A 153 1.13 -20.78 -25.16
CA GLN A 153 2.49 -21.31 -24.95
C GLN A 153 3.72 -20.41 -24.80
N GLU A 154 3.64 -19.08 -24.95
CA GLU A 154 4.71 -18.20 -24.46
C GLU A 154 4.18 -17.18 -23.44
N GLN A 155 4.22 -17.58 -22.17
CA GLN A 155 3.85 -16.76 -21.02
C GLN A 155 4.89 -15.66 -20.78
N THR A 156 4.77 -14.53 -21.47
CA THR A 156 5.46 -13.31 -21.05
C THR A 156 4.84 -12.78 -19.75
N ASP A 157 5.65 -12.11 -18.91
CA ASP A 157 5.18 -11.44 -17.68
C ASP A 157 4.00 -10.47 -17.93
N LEU A 158 3.86 -9.99 -19.17
CA LEU A 158 2.78 -9.09 -19.61
C LEU A 158 1.42 -9.83 -19.72
N ALA A 159 1.36 -11.02 -20.31
CA ALA A 159 0.11 -11.79 -20.39
C ALA A 159 -0.42 -12.18 -19.00
N ALA A 160 0.48 -12.42 -18.04
CA ALA A 160 0.12 -12.61 -16.64
C ALA A 160 -0.43 -11.31 -16.01
N GLN A 161 0.14 -10.14 -16.32
CA GLN A 161 -0.36 -8.84 -15.83
C GLN A 161 -1.78 -8.51 -16.31
N ALA A 162 -2.14 -8.86 -17.54
CA ALA A 162 -3.52 -8.70 -18.03
C ALA A 162 -4.55 -9.63 -17.39
N ARG A 163 -4.12 -10.80 -16.90
CA ARG A 163 -4.94 -11.65 -16.02
C ARG A 163 -5.03 -11.09 -14.59
N ASN A 164 -4.11 -10.19 -14.22
CA ASN A 164 -4.00 -9.58 -12.90
C ASN A 164 -4.65 -8.18 -12.83
N GLY A 165 -5.57 -7.88 -13.75
CA GLY A 165 -6.32 -6.63 -13.75
C GLY A 165 -5.57 -5.42 -14.30
N ILE A 166 -4.42 -5.59 -14.97
CA ILE A 166 -3.64 -4.49 -15.57
C ILE A 166 -3.70 -4.57 -17.10
N THR A 167 -4.15 -3.52 -17.78
CA THR A 167 -4.26 -3.50 -19.26
C THR A 167 -3.11 -2.78 -19.96
N GLU A 168 -2.38 -1.92 -19.26
CA GLU A 168 -1.25 -1.18 -19.83
C GLU A 168 -0.23 -0.80 -18.75
N ARG A 169 1.05 -0.73 -19.13
CA ARG A 169 2.10 -0.14 -18.30
C ARG A 169 2.88 0.90 -19.09
N ARG A 170 2.97 2.11 -18.55
CA ARG A 170 3.85 3.17 -19.05
C ARG A 170 4.93 3.49 -18.03
N ARG A 171 6.17 3.50 -18.50
CA ARG A 171 7.34 3.83 -17.69
C ARG A 171 7.83 5.23 -17.99
N PHE A 172 8.01 5.99 -16.92
CA PHE A 172 8.57 7.33 -16.92
C PHE A 172 9.86 7.38 -16.10
N VAL A 173 10.69 8.38 -16.42
CA VAL A 173 11.82 8.79 -15.58
C VAL A 173 11.65 10.27 -15.27
N LEU A 174 11.58 10.60 -13.98
CA LEU A 174 11.49 11.97 -13.48
C LEU A 174 12.66 12.20 -12.53
N ASN A 175 13.52 13.17 -12.83
CA ASN A 175 14.71 13.49 -12.01
C ASN A 175 15.59 12.26 -11.70
N GLY A 176 15.75 11.37 -12.68
CA GLY A 176 16.52 10.12 -12.53
C GLY A 176 15.78 9.00 -11.77
N VAL A 177 14.59 9.26 -11.23
CA VAL A 177 13.77 8.29 -10.52
C VAL A 177 12.81 7.60 -11.48
N ARG A 178 12.69 6.27 -11.37
CA ARG A 178 11.80 5.44 -12.19
C ARG A 178 10.38 5.44 -11.62
N LEU A 179 9.42 5.71 -12.49
CA LEU A 179 7.99 5.60 -12.20
C LEU A 179 7.34 4.65 -13.21
N ASP A 180 6.54 3.73 -12.71
CA ASP A 180 5.69 2.86 -13.51
C ASP A 180 4.23 3.26 -13.23
N VAL A 181 3.48 3.58 -14.29
CA VAL A 181 2.05 3.84 -14.23
C VAL A 181 1.35 2.64 -14.85
N LEU A 182 0.47 2.01 -14.09
CA LEU A 182 -0.25 0.81 -14.47
C LEU A 182 -1.73 1.16 -14.64
N ARG A 183 -2.29 0.82 -15.79
CA ARG A 183 -3.71 1.01 -16.12
C ARG A 183 -4.51 -0.14 -15.54
N SER A 184 -5.45 0.15 -14.66
CA SER A 184 -6.42 -0.83 -14.19
C SER A 184 -7.37 -1.23 -15.32
N ARG A 185 -7.79 -2.50 -15.34
CA ARG A 185 -8.85 -3.02 -16.23
C ARG A 185 -10.25 -2.53 -15.87
N SER A 186 -10.38 -1.84 -14.73
CA SER A 186 -11.65 -1.34 -14.22
C SER A 186 -11.53 0.13 -13.83
N SER A 187 -12.66 0.74 -13.48
CA SER A 187 -12.72 2.06 -12.85
C SER A 187 -12.12 2.10 -11.43
N SER A 188 -11.69 0.95 -10.88
CA SER A 188 -11.01 0.90 -9.59
C SER A 188 -9.49 0.85 -9.78
N PRO A 189 -8.72 1.86 -9.34
CA PRO A 189 -7.26 1.81 -9.38
C PRO A 189 -6.68 0.72 -8.46
N SER A 190 -7.42 0.29 -7.45
CA SER A 190 -6.97 -0.74 -6.50
C SER A 190 -7.24 -2.17 -6.96
N TYR A 191 -8.05 -2.38 -8.00
CA TYR A 191 -8.39 -3.72 -8.51
C TYR A 191 -7.16 -4.59 -8.83
N PRO A 192 -6.09 -4.08 -9.49
CA PRO A 192 -4.86 -4.83 -9.72
C PRO A 192 -4.19 -5.38 -8.46
N LEU A 193 -4.35 -4.70 -7.32
CA LEU A 193 -3.67 -5.06 -6.08
C LEU A 193 -4.15 -6.42 -5.54
N ALA A 194 -5.39 -6.83 -5.87
CA ALA A 194 -5.93 -8.14 -5.51
C ALA A 194 -5.14 -9.32 -6.08
N PHE A 195 -4.36 -9.06 -7.14
CA PHE A 195 -3.64 -10.09 -7.88
C PHE A 195 -2.14 -10.07 -7.59
N PHE A 196 -1.70 -9.28 -6.61
CA PHE A 196 -0.29 -9.21 -6.23
C PHE A 196 0.22 -10.53 -5.66
N HIS A 197 1.51 -10.77 -5.85
CA HIS A 197 2.21 -11.99 -5.41
C HIS A 197 2.30 -12.12 -3.88
N SER A 198 2.09 -11.05 -3.12
CA SER A 198 2.14 -11.06 -1.65
C SER A 198 1.20 -10.04 -1.05
N THR A 199 0.62 -10.33 0.12
CA THR A 199 -0.27 -9.41 0.84
C THR A 199 0.44 -8.17 1.39
N VAL A 200 1.76 -8.19 1.57
CA VAL A 200 2.53 -7.08 2.17
C VAL A 200 2.53 -5.81 1.31
N VAL A 201 2.26 -5.95 0.01
CA VAL A 201 2.28 -4.88 -0.98
C VAL A 201 0.88 -4.50 -1.47
N MET A 202 -0.17 -4.99 -0.81
CA MET A 202 -1.56 -4.66 -1.11
C MET A 202 -2.05 -3.41 -0.35
N ASN A 203 -1.13 -2.50 -0.02
CA ASN A 203 -1.39 -1.25 0.67
C ASN A 203 -1.16 -0.10 -0.31
N PHE A 204 -1.94 0.97 -0.21
CA PHE A 204 -1.84 2.07 -1.17
C PHE A 204 -2.10 3.43 -0.54
N PHE A 205 -1.59 4.48 -1.20
CA PHE A 205 -1.81 5.88 -0.89
C PHE A 205 -2.63 6.53 -2.00
N HIS A 206 -3.68 7.23 -1.62
CA HIS A 206 -4.37 8.20 -2.48
C HIS A 206 -3.72 9.59 -2.30
N ALA A 207 -4.21 10.61 -2.99
CA ALA A 207 -3.77 11.99 -2.82
C ALA A 207 -3.80 12.47 -1.35
N ASP A 208 -4.76 12.01 -0.56
CA ASP A 208 -5.09 12.58 0.77
C ASP A 208 -5.13 11.55 1.91
N GLY A 209 -4.73 10.31 1.65
CA GLY A 209 -4.82 9.25 2.64
C GLY A 209 -4.22 7.95 2.14
N PHE A 210 -4.45 6.89 2.90
CA PHE A 210 -3.92 5.57 2.60
C PHE A 210 -4.88 4.47 3.05
N ALA A 211 -4.63 3.26 2.58
CA ALA A 211 -5.33 2.06 2.98
C ALA A 211 -4.34 0.92 3.20
N VAL A 212 -4.63 0.11 4.22
CA VAL A 212 -3.86 -1.08 4.56
C VAL A 212 -4.80 -2.27 4.54
N ALA A 213 -4.64 -3.16 3.57
CA ALA A 213 -5.54 -4.29 3.40
C ALA A 213 -5.35 -5.35 4.49
N TYR A 214 -4.10 -5.54 4.95
CA TYR A 214 -3.72 -6.56 5.93
C TYR A 214 -2.92 -5.96 7.10
N PRO A 215 -3.54 -5.11 7.94
CA PRO A 215 -2.84 -4.39 9.00
C PRO A 215 -2.18 -5.33 10.00
N TRP A 216 -2.85 -6.42 10.39
CA TRP A 216 -2.28 -7.41 11.30
C TRP A 216 -0.96 -8.00 10.78
N SER A 217 -0.98 -8.46 9.53
CA SER A 217 0.18 -9.04 8.85
C SER A 217 1.33 -8.02 8.77
N LEU A 218 1.01 -6.76 8.41
CA LEU A 218 2.00 -5.69 8.34
C LEU A 218 2.65 -5.38 9.69
N PHE A 219 1.88 -5.33 10.79
CA PHE A 219 2.42 -5.08 12.13
C PHE A 219 3.44 -6.14 12.57
N HIS A 220 3.25 -7.39 12.15
CA HIS A 220 4.12 -8.52 12.49
C HIS A 220 5.16 -8.81 11.42
N ARG A 221 5.32 -7.94 10.41
CA ARG A 221 6.14 -8.15 9.22
C ARG A 221 5.98 -9.55 8.63
N SER A 222 4.75 -10.03 8.63
CA SER A 222 4.38 -11.33 8.12
C SER A 222 3.45 -11.14 6.93
N ASN A 223 3.44 -12.07 5.98
CA ASN A 223 2.56 -11.96 4.82
C ASN A 223 2.28 -13.33 4.22
N THR A 224 1.31 -13.37 3.31
CA THR A 224 0.99 -14.58 2.56
C THR A 224 1.32 -14.36 1.10
N ALA A 225 2.03 -15.34 0.54
CA ALA A 225 2.27 -15.47 -0.87
C ALA A 225 0.95 -15.80 -1.58
N SER A 226 0.66 -15.14 -2.70
CA SER A 226 -0.51 -15.50 -3.50
C SER A 226 -0.34 -16.92 -4.02
N THR A 227 -1.40 -17.74 -3.94
CA THR A 227 -1.39 -19.13 -4.43
C THR A 227 -1.12 -19.25 -5.93
N ARG A 228 -1.12 -18.12 -6.64
CA ARG A 228 -0.82 -17.99 -8.07
C ARG A 228 0.64 -17.65 -8.38
N ILE A 229 1.57 -17.86 -7.45
CA ILE A 229 3.02 -17.75 -7.73
C ILE A 229 3.47 -18.95 -8.57
N THR A 230 3.03 -18.99 -9.82
CA THR A 230 3.48 -19.96 -10.82
C THR A 230 4.67 -19.42 -11.62
N HIS A 231 4.93 -18.11 -11.56
CA HIS A 231 5.93 -17.42 -12.38
C HIS A 231 7.19 -17.05 -11.59
N THR A 232 8.34 -17.16 -12.24
CA THR A 232 9.66 -16.83 -11.67
C THR A 232 9.75 -15.39 -11.17
N SER A 233 9.15 -14.44 -11.88
CA SER A 233 9.09 -13.01 -11.49
C SER A 233 8.38 -12.80 -10.15
N ALA A 234 7.27 -13.51 -9.92
CA ALA A 234 6.54 -13.47 -8.66
C ALA A 234 7.36 -14.08 -7.49
N ARG A 235 8.12 -15.17 -7.75
CA ARG A 235 9.03 -15.76 -6.76
C ARG A 235 10.17 -14.81 -6.39
N VAL A 236 10.79 -14.16 -7.38
CA VAL A 236 11.83 -13.15 -7.16
C VAL A 236 11.28 -11.98 -6.35
N ALA A 237 10.05 -11.55 -6.63
CA ALA A 237 9.40 -10.48 -5.89
C ALA A 237 9.12 -10.87 -4.42
N VAL A 238 8.65 -12.10 -4.15
CA VAL A 238 8.52 -12.61 -2.78
C VAL A 238 9.87 -12.65 -2.06
N GLU A 239 10.91 -13.17 -2.71
CA GLU A 239 12.24 -13.27 -2.11
C GLU A 239 12.84 -11.87 -1.80
N LYS A 240 12.57 -10.89 -2.66
CA LYS A 240 12.89 -9.48 -2.41
C LYS A 240 12.30 -8.98 -1.07
N TYR A 241 11.07 -9.36 -0.71
CA TYR A 241 10.47 -8.96 0.57
C TYR A 241 10.97 -9.81 1.75
N ARG A 242 11.29 -11.09 1.55
CA ARG A 242 12.00 -11.87 2.58
C ARG A 242 13.34 -11.25 2.95
N GLY A 243 14.12 -10.82 1.96
CA GLY A 243 15.38 -10.08 2.16
C GLY A 243 15.22 -8.72 2.87
N ARG A 244 13.99 -8.20 2.98
CA ARG A 244 13.65 -6.98 3.74
C ARG A 244 13.16 -7.27 5.16
N GLY A 245 13.27 -8.51 5.62
CA GLY A 245 12.88 -8.94 6.97
C GLY A 245 11.40 -9.33 7.10
N TYR A 246 10.71 -9.61 6.00
CA TYR A 246 9.33 -10.10 6.05
C TYR A 246 9.27 -11.63 6.03
N THR A 247 8.54 -12.21 6.98
CA THR A 247 8.21 -13.65 6.94
C THR A 247 7.08 -13.89 5.97
N THR A 248 7.29 -14.76 4.98
CA THR A 248 6.28 -15.07 3.95
C THR A 248 5.83 -16.51 4.05
N PHE A 249 4.52 -16.69 4.20
CA PHE A 249 3.85 -17.98 4.30
C PHE A 249 3.14 -18.33 2.98
N ASP A 250 3.14 -19.59 2.59
CA ASP A 250 2.50 -20.03 1.33
C ASP A 250 0.97 -20.02 1.42
N THR A 251 0.43 -20.06 2.64
CA THR A 251 -1.01 -20.00 2.88
C THR A 251 -1.31 -19.13 4.09
N PHE A 252 -2.53 -18.59 4.11
CA PHE A 252 -3.04 -17.93 5.30
C PHE A 252 -3.16 -18.93 6.47
N HIS A 253 -3.48 -20.21 6.24
CA HIS A 253 -3.49 -21.19 7.32
C HIS A 253 -2.13 -21.26 8.05
N ALA A 254 -1.03 -21.33 7.31
CA ALA A 254 0.31 -21.38 7.89
C ALA A 254 0.66 -20.08 8.65
N LEU A 255 0.25 -18.92 8.13
CA LEU A 255 0.42 -17.64 8.80
C LEU A 255 -0.28 -17.61 10.17
N TRP A 256 -1.53 -18.04 10.27
CA TRP A 256 -2.29 -18.04 11.53
C TRP A 256 -1.76 -19.07 12.53
N ALA A 257 -1.39 -20.26 12.05
CA ALA A 257 -0.82 -21.30 12.89
C ALA A 257 0.49 -20.83 13.54
N ALA A 258 1.33 -20.09 12.80
CA ALA A 258 2.56 -19.51 13.32
C ALA A 258 2.33 -18.43 14.39
N ASP A 259 1.17 -17.77 14.38
CA ASP A 259 0.78 -16.79 15.41
C ASP A 259 0.13 -17.44 16.64
N GLY A 260 0.07 -18.77 16.71
CA GLY A 260 -0.54 -19.48 17.84
C GLY A 260 -2.06 -19.31 17.95
N ARG A 261 -2.73 -18.86 16.87
CA ARG A 261 -4.19 -18.79 16.83
C ARG A 261 -4.75 -20.11 16.29
N GLU A 262 -5.53 -20.81 17.12
CA GLU A 262 -6.36 -21.89 16.62
C GLU A 262 -7.38 -21.33 15.62
N LEU A 263 -7.58 -22.02 14.49
CA LEU A 263 -8.60 -21.70 13.49
C LEU A 263 -10.02 -22.07 13.96
N THR A 264 -10.31 -21.88 15.24
CA THR A 264 -11.62 -22.17 15.83
C THR A 264 -12.54 -20.98 15.58
N GLY A 265 -13.18 -20.99 14.40
CA GLY A 265 -14.27 -20.08 14.06
C GLY A 265 -13.84 -18.85 13.26
N CYS A 266 -13.52 -19.03 11.97
CA CYS A 266 -13.54 -17.92 11.00
C CYS A 266 -14.99 -17.43 10.90
N LEU A 267 -15.35 -16.51 11.78
CA LEU A 267 -16.61 -15.79 11.74
C LEU A 267 -16.61 -14.85 10.51
N PRO A 268 -17.77 -14.44 9.99
CA PRO A 268 -17.91 -13.69 8.74
C PRO A 268 -17.47 -12.22 8.89
N TYR A 269 -16.30 -11.96 9.47
CA TYR A 269 -15.85 -10.62 9.84
C TYR A 269 -14.74 -10.07 8.95
N GLY A 270 -14.64 -8.74 9.03
CA GLY A 270 -13.66 -7.77 8.52
C GLY A 270 -12.24 -8.22 8.13
N THR A 271 -11.71 -9.28 8.72
CA THR A 271 -10.28 -9.63 8.68
C THR A 271 -10.03 -11.14 8.63
N CYS A 272 -11.06 -11.98 8.50
CA CYS A 272 -10.87 -13.42 8.27
C CYS A 272 -10.30 -13.63 6.86
N ALA A 273 -9.15 -14.30 6.71
CA ALA A 273 -8.57 -14.63 5.40
C ALA A 273 -9.45 -15.53 4.53
N ARG A 274 -10.43 -16.22 5.13
CA ARG A 274 -11.42 -17.02 4.41
C ARG A 274 -12.65 -16.22 4.00
N ALA A 275 -12.83 -14.99 4.50
CA ALA A 275 -13.89 -14.12 4.02
C ALA A 275 -13.50 -13.65 2.61
N PRO A 276 -14.28 -13.98 1.57
CA PRO A 276 -14.08 -13.38 0.26
C PRO A 276 -14.15 -11.86 0.43
N ARG A 277 -13.15 -11.14 -0.06
CA ARG A 277 -13.11 -9.68 -0.01
C ARG A 277 -13.09 -9.12 -1.40
N HIS A 278 -13.84 -8.04 -1.56
CA HIS A 278 -13.76 -7.18 -2.72
C HIS A 278 -13.11 -5.85 -2.31
N PHE A 279 -12.24 -5.33 -3.17
CA PHE A 279 -11.72 -3.97 -2.98
C PHE A 279 -12.89 -2.99 -3.01
N GLY A 280 -13.11 -2.27 -1.91
CA GLY A 280 -14.24 -1.35 -1.75
C GLY A 280 -15.40 -1.88 -0.90
N ASP A 281 -15.29 -3.09 -0.32
CA ASP A 281 -16.24 -3.55 0.70
C ASP A 281 -16.34 -2.52 1.83
N ARG A 282 -17.54 -1.96 2.00
CA ARG A 282 -17.88 -1.27 3.24
C ARG A 282 -18.11 -2.35 4.28
N ALA A 283 -17.40 -2.28 5.41
CA ALA A 283 -17.75 -3.15 6.51
C ALA A 283 -19.21 -2.83 6.96
N PRO A 284 -19.98 -3.85 7.39
CA PRO A 284 -21.35 -3.67 7.84
C PRO A 284 -21.44 -2.72 9.04
#